data_AF-A0A1E1MNU1-F1
#
_entry.id   AF-A0A1E1MNU1-F1
#
_cell.length_a   1.000
_cell.length_b   1.000
_cell.length_c   1.000
_cell.angle_alpha   90.00
_cell.angle_beta   90.00
_cell.angle_gamma   90.00
#
_symmetry.space_group_name_H-M   'P 1'
#
loop_
_entity.id
_entity.type
_entity.pdbx_description
1 polymer ?
#
loop_
_entity_poly.entity_id
_entity_poly.type
_entity_poly.pdbx_seq_one_letter_code
_entity_poly.pdbx_strand_id
1 'polypeptide(L)'
;MSVQVVAILTPAPGKEARLKELLTDLAENVHKNEKDVSKYQIFEQYNSEGVNTLVVEETYDNQAAFDAHFKTEYFQKLGASVKDEGLVSQALDIKTIKPFAGFASR
;
A
#
# COMPACT_ATOMS: atom_id res chain seq x y z
N MET A 1 8.42 -14.62 -12.02
CA MET A 1 7.35 -14.99 -11.07
C MET A 1 6.81 -13.70 -10.51
N SER A 2 5.49 -13.56 -10.42
CA SER A 2 4.87 -12.39 -9.82
C SER A 2 5.15 -12.31 -8.32
N VAL A 3 5.17 -11.09 -7.80
CA VAL A 3 5.36 -10.79 -6.38
C VAL A 3 4.05 -10.21 -5.85
N GLN A 4 3.45 -10.86 -4.85
CA GLN A 4 2.24 -10.36 -4.20
C GLN A 4 2.61 -9.76 -2.85
N VAL A 5 2.01 -8.62 -2.54
CA VAL A 5 2.30 -7.84 -1.34
C VAL A 5 1.01 -7.44 -0.66
N VAL A 6 1.03 -7.47 0.67
CA VAL A 6 0.03 -6.82 1.51
C VAL A 6 0.75 -5.83 2.41
N ALA A 7 0.39 -4.55 2.31
CA ALA A 7 0.87 -3.50 3.19
C ALA A 7 -0.26 -3.04 4.13
N ILE A 8 0.00 -3.02 5.43
CA ILE A 8 -0.96 -2.58 6.45
C ILE A 8 -0.45 -1.29 7.07
N LEU A 9 -1.29 -0.27 7.05
CA LEU A 9 -1.03 1.05 7.61
C LEU A 9 -2.02 1.33 8.73
N THR A 10 -1.52 1.65 9.92
CA THR A 10 -2.37 2.13 11.02
C THR A 10 -2.24 3.64 11.13
N PRO A 11 -3.27 4.44 10.78
CA PRO A 11 -3.22 5.88 10.93
C PRO A 11 -2.91 6.29 12.38
N ALA A 12 -2.21 7.40 12.56
CA ALA A 12 -2.16 8.08 13.85
C ALA A 12 -3.51 8.76 14.14
N PRO A 13 -3.86 9.02 15.41
CA PRO A 13 -5.12 9.68 15.77
C PRO A 13 -5.34 11.00 15.01
N GLY A 14 -6.47 11.13 14.32
CA GLY A 14 -6.82 12.31 13.53
C GLY A 14 -6.07 12.46 12.20
N LYS A 15 -5.23 11.51 11.79
CA LYS A 15 -4.44 11.57 10.55
C LYS A 15 -5.00 10.74 9.39
N GLU A 16 -6.08 9.99 9.61
CA GLU A 16 -6.67 9.08 8.62
C GLU A 16 -7.00 9.77 7.28
N ALA A 17 -7.67 10.91 7.31
CA ALA A 17 -8.06 11.61 6.08
C ALA A 17 -6.84 12.03 5.24
N ARG A 18 -5.79 12.52 5.90
CA ARG A 18 -4.53 12.91 5.25
C ARG A 18 -3.78 11.70 4.69
N LEU A 19 -3.77 10.59 5.42
CA LEU A 19 -3.15 9.36 4.94
C LEU A 19 -3.91 8.81 3.72
N LYS A 20 -5.25 8.84 3.72
CA LYS A 20 -6.07 8.43 2.56
C LYS A 20 -5.84 9.31 1.33
N GLU A 21 -5.69 10.62 1.50
CA GLU A 21 -5.35 11.55 0.42
C GLU A 21 -4.02 11.13 -0.25
N LEU A 22 -2.96 10.97 0.53
CA LEU A 22 -1.64 10.60 0.00
C LEU A 22 -1.61 9.20 -0.63
N LEU A 23 -2.36 8.24 -0.07
CA LEU A 23 -2.49 6.90 -0.64
C LEU A 23 -3.29 6.92 -1.96
N THR A 24 -4.29 7.79 -2.07
CA THR A 24 -5.02 8.01 -3.33
C THR A 24 -4.07 8.54 -4.40
N ASP A 25 -3.29 9.57 -4.09
CA ASP A 25 -2.29 10.13 -5.01
C ASP A 25 -1.25 9.08 -5.42
N LEU A 26 -0.82 8.23 -4.48
CA LEU A 26 0.09 7.14 -4.80
C LEU A 26 -0.56 6.14 -5.77
N ALA A 27 -1.79 5.70 -5.50
CA ALA A 27 -2.49 4.75 -6.37
C ALA A 27 -2.68 5.30 -7.80
N GLU A 28 -2.99 6.59 -7.95
CA GLU A 28 -3.06 7.23 -9.26
C GLU A 28 -1.71 7.24 -9.98
N ASN A 29 -0.62 7.52 -9.26
CA ASN A 29 0.73 7.48 -9.82
C ASN A 29 1.15 6.07 -10.22
N VAL A 30 0.86 5.06 -9.41
CA VAL A 30 1.12 3.65 -9.74
C VAL A 30 0.35 3.27 -10.99
N HIS A 31 -0.95 3.55 -11.05
CA HIS A 31 -1.79 3.21 -12.19
C HIS A 31 -1.32 3.86 -13.50
N LYS A 32 -0.85 5.11 -13.43
CA LYS A 32 -0.40 5.87 -14.59
C LYS A 32 0.99 5.46 -15.08
N ASN A 33 1.91 5.15 -14.17
CA ASN A 33 3.34 5.06 -14.47
C ASN A 33 3.91 3.63 -14.39
N GLU A 34 3.33 2.74 -13.60
CA GLU A 34 3.85 1.39 -13.35
C GLU A 34 3.06 0.33 -14.13
N LYS A 35 3.46 0.10 -15.39
CA LYS A 35 2.76 -0.86 -16.27
C LYS A 35 2.93 -2.32 -15.87
N ASP A 36 3.94 -2.63 -15.07
CA ASP A 36 4.26 -3.98 -14.60
C ASP A 36 3.63 -4.28 -13.21
N VAL A 37 2.64 -3.46 -12.80
CA VAL A 37 1.82 -3.64 -11.59
C VAL A 37 0.42 -4.06 -12.02
N SER A 38 0.11 -5.34 -11.85
CA SER A 38 -1.15 -5.95 -12.27
C SER A 38 -2.28 -5.76 -11.24
N LYS A 39 -1.97 -5.41 -10.00
CA LYS A 39 -2.96 -5.05 -8.97
C LYS A 39 -2.36 -4.00 -8.02
N TYR A 40 -3.13 -2.95 -7.74
CA TYR A 40 -2.84 -2.00 -6.68
C TYR A 40 -4.18 -1.49 -6.12
N GLN A 41 -4.61 -2.03 -4.99
CA GLN A 41 -5.93 -1.71 -4.43
C GLN A 41 -5.82 -1.41 -2.95
N ILE A 42 -6.42 -0.29 -2.55
CA ILE A 42 -6.43 0.17 -1.16
C ILE A 42 -7.81 -0.11 -0.57
N PHE A 43 -7.81 -0.63 0.64
CA PHE A 43 -8.99 -0.97 1.42
C PHE A 43 -8.94 -0.25 2.77
N GLU A 44 -10.12 0.07 3.30
CA GLU A 44 -10.28 0.47 4.68
C GLU A 44 -10.90 -0.67 5.49
N GLN A 45 -10.36 -0.90 6.69
CA GLN A 45 -11.05 -1.72 7.66
C GLN A 45 -12.35 -1.01 8.07
N TYR A 46 -13.48 -1.72 8.00
CA TYR A 46 -14.81 -1.14 8.29
C TYR A 46 -15.42 -1.61 9.62
N ASN A 47 -14.74 -2.53 10.32
CA ASN A 47 -15.24 -3.19 11.53
C ASN A 47 -14.29 -3.05 12.73
N SER A 48 -13.47 -1.99 12.77
CA SER A 48 -12.61 -1.70 13.91
C SER A 48 -13.43 -1.13 15.07
N GLU A 49 -13.07 -1.47 16.31
CA GLU A 49 -13.58 -0.81 17.52
C GLU A 49 -12.81 0.48 17.85
N GLY A 50 -11.83 0.87 17.02
CA GLY A 50 -10.95 2.03 17.21
C GLY A 50 -10.55 2.70 15.90
N VAL A 51 -9.26 3.00 15.73
CA VAL A 51 -8.76 3.55 14.46
C VAL A 51 -8.79 2.47 13.39
N ASN A 52 -9.34 2.79 12.22
CA ASN A 52 -9.39 1.87 11.10
C ASN A 52 -8.00 1.73 10.47
N THR A 53 -7.55 0.49 10.24
CA THR A 53 -6.34 0.25 9.44
C THR A 53 -6.66 0.38 7.95
N LEU A 54 -5.69 0.83 7.17
CA LEU A 54 -5.73 0.79 5.72
C LEU A 54 -4.90 -0.41 5.24
N VAL A 55 -5.39 -1.13 4.25
CA VAL A 55 -4.71 -2.30 3.67
C VAL A 55 -4.50 -2.05 2.19
N VAL A 56 -3.27 -2.25 1.70
CA VAL A 56 -2.93 -2.16 0.28
C VAL A 56 -2.58 -3.56 -0.20
N GLU A 57 -3.28 -4.03 -1.23
CA GLU A 57 -2.94 -5.26 -1.93
C GLU A 57 -2.30 -4.94 -3.28
N GLU A 58 -1.12 -5.49 -3.49
CA GLU A 58 -0.28 -5.16 -4.64
C GLU A 58 0.19 -6.45 -5.31
N THR A 59 0.16 -6.48 -6.64
CA THR A 59 0.75 -7.57 -7.44
C THR A 59 1.66 -6.97 -8.50
N TYR A 60 2.93 -7.36 -8.44
CA TYR A 60 3.96 -6.99 -9.39
C TYR A 60 4.26 -8.18 -10.31
N ASP A 61 4.50 -7.91 -11.60
CA ASP A 61 4.71 -8.97 -12.58
C ASP A 61 6.05 -9.71 -12.35
N ASN A 62 7.01 -9.05 -11.72
CA ASN A 62 8.31 -9.60 -11.38
C ASN A 62 9.01 -8.83 -10.23
N GLN A 63 10.11 -9.40 -9.72
CA GLN A 63 10.90 -8.79 -8.64
C GLN A 63 11.47 -7.42 -9.00
N ALA A 64 11.84 -7.19 -10.27
CA ALA A 64 12.40 -5.89 -10.68
C ALA A 64 11.32 -4.78 -10.64
N ALA A 65 10.06 -5.09 -10.95
CA ALA A 65 8.94 -4.17 -10.80
C ALA A 65 8.70 -3.83 -9.32
N PHE A 66 8.68 -4.83 -8.43
CA PHE A 66 8.59 -4.62 -6.99
C PHE A 66 9.74 -3.77 -6.45
N ASP A 67 10.99 -4.07 -6.85
CA ASP A 67 12.16 -3.30 -6.41
C ASP A 67 12.17 -1.87 -6.97
N ALA A 68 11.57 -1.65 -8.14
CA ALA A 68 11.45 -0.34 -8.77
C ALA A 68 10.43 0.54 -8.04
N HIS A 69 9.30 -0.02 -7.59
CA HIS A 69 8.23 0.70 -6.90
C HIS A 69 8.75 1.58 -5.74
N PHE A 70 9.54 1.01 -4.83
CA PHE A 70 10.12 1.74 -3.69
C PHE A 70 11.13 2.82 -4.07
N LYS A 71 11.65 2.79 -5.30
CA LYS A 71 12.64 3.75 -5.82
C LYS A 71 12.00 4.89 -6.58
N THR A 72 10.69 4.84 -6.82
CA THR A 72 9.95 5.91 -7.51
C THR A 72 9.93 7.18 -6.66
N GLU A 73 9.90 8.33 -7.34
CA GLU A 73 9.86 9.62 -6.63
C GLU A 73 8.58 9.78 -5.79
N TYR A 74 7.44 9.30 -6.29
CA TYR A 74 6.16 9.42 -5.58
C TYR A 74 6.09 8.50 -4.35
N PHE A 75 6.68 7.30 -4.40
CA PHE A 75 6.77 6.45 -3.21
C PHE A 75 7.69 7.05 -2.15
N GLN A 76 8.85 7.59 -2.55
CA GLN A 76 9.77 8.26 -1.63
C GLN A 76 9.16 9.51 -1.01
N LYS A 77 8.40 10.30 -1.80
CA LYS A 77 7.62 11.44 -1.30
C LYS A 77 6.56 11.01 -0.28
N LEU A 78 5.82 9.93 -0.55
CA LEU A 78 4.88 9.37 0.43
C LEU A 78 5.61 9.00 1.72
N GLY A 79 6.71 8.25 1.62
CA GLY A 79 7.49 7.82 2.79
C GLY A 79 8.00 8.99 3.63
N ALA A 80 8.44 10.07 2.97
CA ALA A 80 8.83 11.32 3.64
C ALA A 80 7.63 11.97 4.34
N SER A 81 6.50 12.17 3.66
CA SER A 81 5.29 12.75 4.26
C SER A 81 4.75 11.93 5.43
N VAL A 82 4.73 10.60 5.32
CA VAL A 82 4.31 9.70 6.40
C VAL A 82 5.17 9.89 7.64
N LYS A 83 6.48 10.03 7.47
CA LYS A 83 7.43 10.24 8.56
C LYS A 83 7.33 11.65 9.14
N ASP A 84 7.40 12.67 8.30
CA ASP A 84 7.49 14.08 8.71
C ASP A 84 6.19 14.58 9.35
N GLU A 85 5.03 14.12 8.86
CA GLU A 85 3.72 14.50 9.40
C GLU A 85 3.23 13.56 10.51
N GLY A 86 3.97 12.49 10.81
CA GLY A 86 3.62 11.46 11.81
C GLY A 86 2.29 10.78 11.50
N LEU A 87 2.09 10.35 10.25
CA LEU A 87 0.77 9.90 9.77
C LEU A 87 0.37 8.51 10.25
N VAL A 88 1.33 7.70 10.67
CA VAL A 88 1.11 6.33 11.15
C VAL A 88 1.48 6.20 12.62
N SER A 89 0.72 5.40 13.36
CA SER A 89 0.95 5.14 14.79
C SER A 89 2.04 4.10 15.04
N GLN A 90 2.40 3.33 14.02
CA GLN A 90 3.41 2.27 14.06
C GLN A 90 4.10 2.14 12.71
N ALA A 91 5.20 1.38 12.66
CA ALA A 91 5.88 1.08 11.40
C ALA A 91 4.93 0.39 10.42
N LEU A 92 5.12 0.63 9.12
CA LEU A 92 4.36 -0.04 8.06
C LEU A 92 4.62 -1.55 8.14
N ASP A 93 3.55 -2.34 8.10
CA ASP A 93 3.66 -3.79 8.07
C ASP A 93 3.49 -4.28 6.63
N ILE A 94 4.62 -4.55 5.96
CA ILE A 94 4.67 -4.96 4.56
C ILE A 94 5.04 -6.44 4.49
N LYS A 95 4.19 -7.24 3.84
CA LYS A 95 4.37 -8.70 3.72
C LYS A 95 4.39 -9.11 2.26
N THR A 96 5.46 -9.77 1.83
CA THR A 96 5.46 -10.51 0.56
C THR A 96 4.79 -11.87 0.78
N ILE A 97 3.73 -12.15 0.04
CA ILE A 97 2.88 -13.32 0.23
C ILE A 97 2.81 -14.20 -1.02
N LYS A 98 2.36 -15.44 -0.84
CA LYS A 98 1.99 -16.35 -1.92
C LYS A 98 0.82 -17.22 -1.47
N PRO A 99 -0.13 -17.57 -2.36
CA PRO A 99 -1.21 -18.47 -2.01
C PRO A 99 -0.67 -19.87 -1.72
N PHE A 100 -1.14 -20.50 -0.65
CA PHE A 100 -0.91 -21.92 -0.34
C PHE A 100 -2.13 -22.79 -0.69
N ALA A 101 -3.33 -22.22 -0.68
CA ALA A 101 -4.60 -22.85 -1.05
C ALA A 101 -5.65 -21.76 -1.43
N GLY A 102 -6.79 -22.14 -2.01
CA GLY A 102 -7.92 -21.24 -2.33
C GLY A 102 -8.06 -20.89 -3.83
N PHE A 103 -8.88 -19.88 -4.14
CA PHE A 103 -9.09 -19.35 -5.50
C PHE A 103 -9.22 -17.80 -5.45
N ALA A 104 -8.75 -17.10 -6.49
CA ALA A 104 -8.76 -15.63 -6.54
C ALA A 104 -10.09 -15.05 -7.04
N SER A 105 -10.81 -15.79 -7.87
CA SER A 105 -12.15 -15.46 -8.40
C SER A 105 -12.91 -16.74 -8.71
N ARG A 106 -14.25 -16.65 -8.78
CA ARG A 106 -15.15 -17.74 -9.18
C ARG A 106 -15.58 -17.57 -10.62
#